data_AF-A0AAV2EUB3-F1
#
_entry.id   AF-A0AAV2EUB3-F1
#
_cell.length_a   1.000
_cell.length_b   1.000
_cell.length_c   1.000
_cell.angle_alpha   90.00
_cell.angle_beta   90.00
_cell.angle_gamma   90.00
#
_symmetry.space_group_name_H-M   'P 1'
#
loop_
_entity.id
_entity.type
_entity.pdbx_description
1 polymer ?
#
loop_
_entity_poly.entity_id
_entity_poly.type
_entity_poly.pdbx_seq_one_letter_code
_entity_poly.pdbx_strand_id
1 'polypeptide(L)'
;MSISDSSSSGEEENEEYERFHHLHLSLIGRRLAEGASSRRQTTSRRHIDRERVKCNRRLMRDYFDPNPVYNARIFRRRYRMQPRLFHRIMGDIVRFDPSFALRSDSFGQLSLSPEQKLTGAMRMLAYGSPADQLDEYVRMGESTLMEVFRKFCNNIINMYGATYLRAPTPADLRILLRKASSRGFPGMIGSIDCIHWEWRNCPSGWAGQYTGHMHRPTIILEAVASYNTWILACFLWDTWIEQRYKCSGDVSSV
;
A
#
# COMPACT_ATOMS: atom_id res chain seq x y z
N MET A 1 -34.49 -38.63 33.18
CA MET A 1 -34.64 -38.54 31.71
C MET A 1 -33.65 -37.50 31.23
N SER A 2 -32.69 -37.95 30.42
CA SER A 2 -31.72 -37.17 29.65
C SER A 2 -32.44 -36.11 28.79
N ILE A 3 -31.83 -35.00 28.38
CA ILE A 3 -30.82 -34.92 27.30
C ILE A 3 -29.85 -33.76 27.56
N SER A 4 -28.57 -34.06 27.34
CA SER A 4 -27.41 -33.19 27.18
C SER A 4 -27.43 -32.41 25.87
N ASP A 5 -26.79 -31.24 25.83
CA ASP A 5 -26.05 -30.84 24.63
C ASP A 5 -24.79 -30.02 24.98
N SER A 6 -23.81 -30.17 24.10
CA SER A 6 -22.37 -30.04 24.34
C SER A 6 -21.80 -28.73 23.80
N SER A 7 -20.74 -28.21 24.43
CA SER A 7 -19.83 -27.25 23.81
C SER A 7 -18.47 -27.25 24.54
N SER A 8 -17.54 -28.07 24.05
CA SER A 8 -16.18 -28.26 24.60
C SER A 8 -15.13 -28.32 23.47
N SER A 9 -15.21 -27.42 22.48
CA SER A 9 -14.30 -27.46 21.31
C SER A 9 -13.62 -26.13 20.97
N GLY A 10 -13.73 -25.09 21.81
CA GLY A 10 -13.19 -23.75 21.52
C GLY A 10 -11.91 -23.38 22.26
N GLU A 11 -11.53 -24.12 23.31
CA GLU A 11 -10.42 -23.73 24.18
C GLU A 11 -9.09 -24.40 23.78
N GLU A 12 -9.13 -25.60 23.21
CA GLU A 12 -7.91 -26.32 22.79
C GLU A 12 -7.26 -25.74 21.52
N GLU A 13 -8.05 -25.23 20.57
CA GLU A 13 -7.53 -24.59 19.34
C GLU A 13 -6.76 -23.29 19.64
N ASN A 14 -7.17 -22.56 20.68
CA ASN A 14 -6.53 -21.31 21.07
C ASN A 14 -5.17 -21.55 21.74
N GLU A 15 -5.05 -22.63 22.53
CA GLU A 15 -3.77 -23.02 23.11
C GLU A 15 -2.79 -23.53 22.05
N GLU A 16 -3.24 -24.26 21.03
CA GLU A 16 -2.38 -24.71 19.94
C GLU A 16 -1.86 -23.52 19.12
N TYR A 17 -2.71 -22.53 18.85
CA TYR A 17 -2.33 -21.30 18.17
C TYR A 17 -1.30 -20.49 18.97
N GLU A 18 -1.51 -20.33 20.28
CA GLU A 18 -0.57 -19.64 21.16
C GLU A 18 0.75 -20.41 21.32
N ARG A 19 0.70 -21.74 21.39
CA ARG A 19 1.92 -22.60 21.38
C ARG A 19 2.69 -22.44 20.08
N PHE A 20 2.01 -22.41 18.93
CA PHE A 20 2.64 -22.23 17.63
C PHE A 20 3.24 -20.83 17.49
N HIS A 21 2.52 -19.80 17.92
CA HIS A 21 2.98 -18.41 17.89
C HIS A 21 4.19 -18.19 18.83
N HIS A 22 4.16 -18.77 20.03
CA HIS A 22 5.26 -18.69 20.99
C HIS A 22 6.50 -19.47 20.52
N LEU A 23 6.33 -20.63 19.88
CA LEU A 23 7.41 -21.38 19.26
C LEU A 23 8.05 -20.57 18.12
N HIS A 24 7.23 -19.95 17.26
CA HIS A 24 7.68 -19.12 16.15
C HIS A 24 8.48 -17.90 16.63
N LEU A 25 8.00 -17.20 17.66
CA LEU A 25 8.72 -16.08 18.28
C LEU A 25 10.04 -16.52 18.94
N SER A 26 10.08 -17.70 19.57
CA SER A 26 11.31 -18.25 20.15
C SER A 26 12.36 -18.62 19.09
N LEU A 27 11.92 -19.08 17.91
CA LEU A 27 12.79 -19.41 16.78
C LEU A 27 13.31 -18.15 16.08
N ILE A 28 12.49 -17.10 15.99
CA ILE A 28 12.92 -15.78 15.52
C ILE A 28 13.94 -15.19 16.51
N GLY A 29 13.66 -15.25 17.81
CA GLY A 29 14.58 -14.78 18.85
C GLY A 29 15.93 -15.50 18.81
N ARG A 30 15.93 -16.83 18.61
CA ARG A 30 17.16 -17.63 18.43
C ARG A 30 17.93 -17.26 17.16
N ARG A 31 17.26 -17.07 16.02
CA ARG A 31 17.91 -16.60 14.79
C ARG A 31 18.52 -15.20 14.93
N LEU A 32 17.87 -14.31 15.69
CA LEU A 32 18.39 -12.98 15.96
C LEU A 32 19.59 -13.03 16.93
N ALA A 33 19.60 -13.95 17.89
CA ALA A 33 20.72 -14.17 18.81
C ALA A 33 21.93 -14.87 18.15
N GLU A 34 21.69 -15.86 17.27
CA GLU A 34 22.72 -16.57 16.51
C GLU A 34 23.38 -15.70 15.41
N GLY A 35 22.70 -14.63 14.98
CA GLY A 35 23.23 -13.64 14.02
C GLY A 35 24.40 -12.80 14.54
N ALA A 36 24.71 -12.85 15.84
CA ALA A 36 25.80 -12.09 16.45
C ALA A 36 27.18 -12.80 16.41
N SER A 37 27.26 -14.08 16.03
CA SER A 37 28.53 -14.81 15.93
C SER A 37 28.58 -15.80 14.76
N SER A 38 28.46 -15.29 13.53
CA SER A 38 28.73 -16.07 12.33
C SER A 38 29.70 -15.31 11.41
N ARG A 39 30.94 -15.81 11.38
CA ARG A 39 31.95 -15.53 10.35
C ARG A 39 31.27 -15.54 8.98
N ARG A 40 31.23 -14.40 8.28
CA ARG A 40 30.58 -14.25 6.97
C ARG A 40 31.20 -15.20 5.95
N GLN A 41 30.65 -16.40 5.83
CA GLN A 41 30.77 -17.19 4.62
C GLN A 41 29.95 -16.45 3.56
N THR A 42 30.63 -15.84 2.59
CA THR A 42 30.00 -15.37 1.36
C THR A 42 29.48 -16.59 0.60
N THR A 43 28.25 -17.00 0.88
CA THR A 43 27.55 -17.96 0.06
C THR A 43 27.28 -17.30 -1.29
N SER A 44 27.81 -17.91 -2.36
CA SER A 44 27.50 -17.50 -3.72
C SER A 44 25.99 -17.47 -3.89
N ARG A 45 25.41 -16.32 -4.27
CA ARG A 45 23.96 -16.21 -4.51
C ARG A 45 23.59 -17.16 -5.64
N ARG A 46 22.88 -18.24 -5.31
CA ARG A 46 22.34 -19.16 -6.32
C ARG A 46 21.36 -18.40 -7.20
N HIS A 47 21.64 -18.33 -8.50
CA HIS A 47 20.69 -17.81 -9.47
C HIS A 47 19.51 -18.79 -9.59
N ILE A 48 18.30 -18.27 -9.43
CA ILE A 48 17.05 -19.03 -9.62
C ILE A 48 16.41 -18.52 -10.91
N ASP A 49 16.30 -19.39 -11.91
CA ASP A 49 15.46 -19.11 -13.08
C ASP A 49 13.98 -19.17 -12.65
N ARG A 50 13.31 -18.02 -12.74
CA ARG A 50 11.92 -17.84 -12.32
C ARG A 50 10.92 -18.01 -13.46
N GLU A 51 11.36 -18.41 -14.65
CA GLU A 51 10.51 -18.55 -15.85
C GLU A 51 9.70 -17.27 -16.16
N ARG A 52 10.32 -16.08 -16.02
CA ARG A 52 9.66 -14.77 -16.12
C ARG A 52 8.79 -14.59 -17.38
N VAL A 53 9.22 -15.12 -18.52
CA VAL A 53 8.46 -15.05 -19.80
C VAL A 53 7.18 -15.88 -19.75
N LYS A 54 7.23 -17.07 -19.15
CA LYS A 54 6.07 -17.96 -18.98
C LYS A 54 5.06 -17.35 -18.01
N CYS A 55 5.55 -16.75 -16.92
CA CYS A 55 4.72 -15.97 -16.02
C CYS A 55 4.01 -14.82 -16.75
N ASN A 56 4.74 -14.05 -17.58
CA ASN A 56 4.14 -12.98 -18.35
C ASN A 56 2.98 -13.48 -19.23
N ARG A 57 3.19 -14.57 -19.99
CA ARG A 57 2.12 -15.15 -20.83
C ARG A 57 0.88 -15.53 -20.00
N ARG A 58 1.07 -16.11 -18.83
CA ARG A 58 -0.04 -16.43 -17.91
C ARG A 58 -0.74 -15.17 -17.41
N LEU A 59 0.02 -14.14 -17.03
CA LEU A 59 -0.51 -12.87 -16.55
C LEU A 59 -1.33 -12.15 -17.62
N MET A 60 -0.86 -12.16 -18.87
CA MET A 60 -1.59 -11.59 -20.01
C MET A 60 -2.93 -12.30 -20.20
N ARG A 61 -2.92 -13.64 -20.26
CA ARG A 61 -4.14 -14.45 -20.34
C ARG A 61 -5.11 -14.21 -19.19
N ASP A 62 -4.58 -14.00 -17.98
CA ASP A 62 -5.40 -13.80 -16.79
C ASP A 62 -6.16 -12.47 -16.82
N TYR A 63 -5.58 -11.38 -17.35
CA TYR A 63 -6.18 -10.03 -17.23
C TYR A 63 -6.14 -9.11 -18.45
N PHE A 64 -5.17 -9.26 -19.35
CA PHE A 64 -4.82 -8.21 -20.32
C PHE A 64 -5.09 -8.61 -21.77
N ASP A 65 -5.29 -9.90 -22.06
CA ASP A 65 -5.71 -10.36 -23.38
C ASP A 65 -7.14 -9.90 -23.72
N PRO A 66 -7.54 -9.88 -25.01
CA PRO A 66 -8.88 -9.46 -25.43
C PRO A 66 -10.03 -10.25 -24.77
N ASN A 67 -9.79 -11.52 -24.43
CA ASN A 67 -10.72 -12.37 -23.70
C ASN A 67 -10.02 -12.94 -22.44
N PRO A 68 -9.88 -12.15 -21.36
CA PRO A 68 -9.11 -12.55 -20.21
C PRO A 68 -9.90 -13.54 -19.33
N VAL A 69 -9.18 -14.43 -18.63
CA VAL A 69 -9.79 -15.38 -17.68
C VAL A 69 -10.59 -14.64 -16.60
N TYR A 70 -10.08 -13.51 -16.12
CA TYR A 70 -10.73 -12.69 -15.12
C TYR A 70 -11.34 -11.44 -15.74
N ASN A 71 -12.66 -11.30 -15.60
CA ASN A 71 -13.38 -10.12 -16.08
C ASN A 71 -13.00 -8.82 -15.34
N ALA A 72 -13.46 -7.69 -15.87
CA ALA A 72 -13.17 -6.35 -15.34
C ALA A 72 -13.59 -6.15 -13.87
N ARG A 73 -14.64 -6.84 -13.40
CA ARG A 73 -15.06 -6.80 -11.99
C ARG A 73 -13.98 -7.41 -11.09
N ILE A 74 -13.46 -8.58 -11.45
CA ILE A 74 -12.39 -9.25 -10.72
C ILE A 74 -11.09 -8.44 -10.81
N PHE A 75 -10.78 -7.89 -11.99
CA PHE A 75 -9.64 -6.97 -12.17
C PHE A 75 -9.73 -5.81 -11.17
N ARG A 76 -10.88 -5.11 -11.12
CA ARG A 76 -11.07 -3.96 -10.22
C ARG A 76 -10.89 -4.33 -8.76
N ARG A 77 -11.38 -5.50 -8.34
CA ARG A 77 -11.16 -5.99 -6.97
C ARG A 77 -9.67 -6.19 -6.67
N ARG A 78 -8.90 -6.70 -7.63
CA ARG A 78 -7.51 -7.12 -7.50
C ARG A 78 -6.47 -6.01 -7.66
N TYR A 79 -6.76 -5.04 -8.52
CA TYR A 79 -5.89 -3.89 -8.79
C TYR A 79 -6.40 -2.59 -8.16
N ARG A 80 -7.58 -2.62 -7.51
CA ARG A 80 -8.27 -1.44 -6.93
C ARG A 80 -8.55 -0.31 -7.94
N MET A 81 -8.49 -0.61 -9.23
CA MET A 81 -8.74 0.34 -10.32
C MET A 81 -9.33 -0.35 -11.54
N GLN A 82 -9.90 0.43 -12.46
CA GLN A 82 -10.37 -0.10 -13.74
C GLN A 82 -9.20 -0.42 -14.69
N PRO A 83 -9.32 -1.42 -15.58
CA PRO A 83 -8.27 -1.76 -16.56
C PRO A 83 -7.80 -0.57 -17.40
N ARG A 84 -8.74 0.30 -17.83
CA ARG A 84 -8.41 1.50 -18.62
C ARG A 84 -7.46 2.46 -17.89
N LEU A 85 -7.67 2.65 -16.59
CA LEU A 85 -6.79 3.49 -15.77
C LEU A 85 -5.42 2.82 -15.58
N PHE A 86 -5.40 1.50 -15.37
CA PHE A 86 -4.16 0.74 -15.29
C PHE A 86 -3.31 0.90 -16.55
N HIS A 87 -3.89 0.71 -17.74
CA HIS A 87 -3.15 0.86 -19.01
C HIS A 87 -2.66 2.30 -19.23
N ARG A 88 -3.44 3.31 -18.84
CA ARG A 88 -3.00 4.71 -18.88
C ARG A 88 -1.78 4.93 -17.99
N ILE A 89 -1.87 4.54 -16.72
CA ILE A 89 -0.75 4.66 -15.76
C ILE A 89 0.47 3.91 -16.27
N MET A 90 0.29 2.70 -16.80
CA MET A 90 1.37 1.91 -17.38
C MET A 90 2.05 2.63 -18.54
N GLY A 91 1.28 3.17 -19.47
CA GLY A 91 1.82 3.92 -20.61
C GLY A 91 2.52 5.21 -20.18
N ASP A 92 2.01 5.90 -19.17
CA ASP A 92 2.64 7.10 -18.61
C ASP A 92 3.98 6.74 -17.92
N ILE A 93 3.99 5.70 -17.07
CA ILE A 93 5.20 5.24 -16.38
C ILE A 93 6.26 4.76 -17.37
N VAL A 94 5.91 3.97 -18.39
CA VAL A 94 6.89 3.45 -19.35
C VAL A 94 7.53 4.59 -20.16
N ARG A 95 6.78 5.66 -20.44
CA ARG A 95 7.30 6.86 -21.11
C ARG A 95 8.16 7.71 -20.17
N PHE A 96 7.78 7.83 -18.91
CA PHE A 96 8.50 8.61 -17.92
C PHE A 96 9.79 7.93 -17.42
N ASP A 97 9.75 6.62 -17.24
CA ASP A 97 10.85 5.80 -16.73
C ASP A 97 11.04 4.54 -17.61
N PRO A 98 12.02 4.58 -18.54
CA PRO A 98 12.37 3.44 -19.39
C PRO A 98 12.81 2.17 -18.62
N SER A 99 13.02 2.25 -17.31
CA SER A 99 13.23 1.08 -16.46
C SER A 99 12.02 0.14 -16.42
N PHE A 100 10.82 0.67 -16.66
CA PHE A 100 9.60 -0.12 -16.71
C PHE A 100 9.36 -0.79 -18.06
N ALA A 101 9.94 -0.28 -19.15
CA ALA A 101 9.84 -0.88 -20.47
C ALA A 101 10.33 -2.33 -20.51
N LEU A 102 9.75 -3.12 -21.40
CA LEU A 102 10.30 -4.42 -21.78
C LEU A 102 11.61 -4.18 -22.55
N ARG A 103 12.67 -4.88 -22.18
CA ARG A 103 14.01 -4.76 -22.78
C ARG A 103 14.58 -6.13 -23.04
N SER A 104 15.42 -6.24 -24.07
CA SER A 104 16.29 -7.40 -24.24
C SER A 104 17.66 -7.08 -23.66
N ASP A 105 18.26 -8.03 -22.96
CA ASP A 105 19.68 -7.93 -22.59
C ASP A 105 20.59 -8.26 -23.79
N SER A 106 21.90 -8.13 -23.61
CA SER A 106 22.91 -8.44 -24.65
C SER A 106 22.91 -9.90 -25.09
N PHE A 107 22.27 -10.79 -24.32
CA PHE A 107 22.10 -12.20 -24.64
C PHE A 107 20.71 -12.51 -25.25
N GLY A 108 19.92 -11.46 -25.54
CA GLY A 108 18.59 -11.58 -26.13
C GLY A 108 17.49 -12.01 -25.15
N GLN A 109 17.76 -12.11 -23.85
CA GLN A 109 16.72 -12.44 -22.88
C GLN A 109 15.83 -11.24 -22.60
N LEU A 110 14.53 -11.48 -22.65
CA LEU A 110 13.52 -10.49 -22.31
C LEU A 110 13.53 -10.21 -20.80
N SER A 111 13.53 -8.93 -20.45
CA SER A 111 13.33 -8.44 -19.09
C SER A 111 11.88 -8.64 -18.63
N LEU A 112 11.58 -8.26 -17.38
CA LEU A 112 10.21 -8.26 -16.87
C LEU A 112 9.36 -7.25 -17.64
N SER A 113 8.14 -7.65 -18.00
CA SER A 113 7.20 -6.77 -18.70
C SER A 113 6.70 -5.64 -17.79
N PRO A 114 6.24 -4.51 -18.37
CA PRO A 114 5.54 -3.46 -17.63
C PRO A 114 4.37 -4.03 -16.81
N GLU A 115 3.60 -4.96 -17.37
CA GLU A 115 2.45 -5.59 -16.73
C GLU A 115 2.86 -6.37 -15.49
N GLN A 116 3.96 -7.12 -15.54
CA GLN A 116 4.50 -7.86 -14.39
C GLN A 116 4.96 -6.89 -13.29
N LYS A 117 5.71 -5.85 -13.66
CA LYS A 117 6.22 -4.83 -12.71
C LYS A 117 5.08 -4.10 -12.01
N LEU A 118 4.13 -3.58 -12.78
CA LEU A 118 2.99 -2.86 -12.22
C LEU A 118 2.05 -3.78 -11.46
N THR A 119 1.87 -5.04 -11.89
CA THR A 119 1.08 -6.00 -11.11
C THR A 119 1.70 -6.22 -9.74
N GLY A 120 3.02 -6.43 -9.66
CA GLY A 120 3.71 -6.57 -8.38
C GLY A 120 3.47 -5.35 -7.47
N ALA A 121 3.76 -4.15 -7.97
CA ALA A 121 3.58 -2.92 -7.20
C ALA A 121 2.13 -2.70 -6.76
N MET A 122 1.15 -2.90 -7.66
CA MET A 122 -0.26 -2.72 -7.37
C MET A 122 -0.78 -3.73 -6.35
N ARG A 123 -0.26 -4.97 -6.32
CA ARG A 123 -0.66 -5.97 -5.31
C ARG A 123 -0.15 -5.61 -3.93
N MET A 124 1.08 -5.11 -3.84
CA MET A 124 1.62 -4.59 -2.59
C MET A 124 0.77 -3.41 -2.07
N LEU A 125 0.38 -2.47 -2.93
CA LEU A 125 -0.50 -1.36 -2.54
C LEU A 125 -1.92 -1.82 -2.15
N ALA A 126 -2.48 -2.77 -2.89
CA ALA A 126 -3.89 -3.17 -2.72
C ALA A 126 -4.14 -4.07 -1.49
N TYR A 127 -3.12 -4.80 -1.05
CA TYR A 127 -3.25 -5.86 -0.04
C TYR A 127 -2.18 -5.84 1.04
N GLY A 128 -1.17 -4.97 0.95
CA GLY A 128 -0.01 -5.02 1.86
C GLY A 128 0.81 -6.31 1.72
N SER A 129 0.73 -6.98 0.58
CA SER A 129 1.38 -8.28 0.37
C SER A 129 2.91 -8.14 0.48
N PRO A 130 3.57 -9.02 1.25
CA PRO A 130 5.02 -9.15 1.26
C PRO A 130 5.59 -9.43 -0.15
N ALA A 131 6.78 -8.90 -0.43
CA ALA A 131 7.39 -9.04 -1.75
C ALA A 131 7.87 -10.49 -2.04
N ASP A 132 8.27 -11.23 -1.01
CA ASP A 132 8.64 -12.65 -1.11
C ASP A 132 7.44 -13.52 -1.52
N GLN A 133 6.27 -13.28 -0.92
CA GLN A 133 5.03 -13.98 -1.27
C GLN A 133 4.64 -13.74 -2.73
N LEU A 134 4.86 -12.53 -3.24
CA LEU A 134 4.49 -12.19 -4.61
C LEU A 134 5.40 -12.83 -5.67
N ASP A 135 6.60 -13.32 -5.31
CA ASP A 135 7.47 -14.07 -6.24
C ASP A 135 6.72 -15.26 -6.86
N GLU A 136 5.88 -15.95 -6.08
CA GLU A 136 5.08 -17.08 -6.58
C GLU A 136 4.16 -16.70 -7.75
N TYR A 137 3.64 -15.46 -7.73
CA TYR A 137 2.67 -14.99 -8.71
C TYR A 137 3.33 -14.24 -9.88
N VAL A 138 4.16 -13.23 -9.58
CA VAL A 138 4.77 -12.36 -10.61
C VAL A 138 6.14 -12.85 -11.07
N ARG A 139 6.69 -13.91 -10.44
CA ARG A 139 8.00 -14.50 -10.75
C ARG A 139 9.13 -13.47 -10.74
N MET A 140 9.11 -12.63 -9.72
CA MET A 140 10.05 -11.53 -9.49
C MET A 140 10.71 -11.73 -8.14
N GLY A 141 12.04 -11.70 -8.10
CA GLY A 141 12.77 -11.79 -6.83
C GLY A 141 12.42 -10.63 -5.90
N GLU A 142 12.37 -10.91 -4.59
CA GLU A 142 11.95 -9.97 -3.55
C GLU A 142 12.63 -8.60 -3.67
N SER A 143 13.96 -8.56 -3.80
CA SER A 143 14.73 -7.32 -3.93
C SER A 143 14.35 -6.51 -5.17
N THR A 144 14.14 -7.18 -6.30
CA THR A 144 13.70 -6.56 -7.56
C THR A 144 12.28 -6.03 -7.42
N LEU A 145 11.38 -6.77 -6.79
CA LEU A 145 10.00 -6.33 -6.58
C LEU A 145 9.93 -5.12 -5.64
N MET A 146 10.73 -5.11 -4.57
CA MET A 146 10.86 -3.95 -3.69
C MET A 146 11.45 -2.72 -4.40
N GLU A 147 12.41 -2.91 -5.31
CA GLU A 147 12.93 -1.82 -6.14
C GLU A 147 11.85 -1.27 -7.09
N VAL A 148 11.15 -2.17 -7.81
CA VAL A 148 10.04 -1.81 -8.69
C VAL A 148 8.95 -1.06 -7.94
N PHE A 149 8.57 -1.52 -6.75
CA PHE A 149 7.59 -0.86 -5.89
C PHE A 149 8.02 0.57 -5.52
N ARG A 150 9.26 0.77 -5.07
CA ARG A 150 9.78 2.11 -4.73
C ARG A 150 9.78 3.04 -5.94
N LYS A 151 10.29 2.57 -7.09
CA LYS A 151 10.30 3.36 -8.33
C LYS A 151 8.89 3.69 -8.78
N PHE A 152 7.95 2.73 -8.70
CA PHE A 152 6.55 2.96 -9.04
C PHE A 152 5.96 4.09 -8.19
N CYS A 153 6.08 4.03 -6.86
CA CYS A 153 5.56 5.06 -5.97
C CYS A 153 6.17 6.44 -6.27
N ASN A 154 7.50 6.51 -6.44
CA ASN A 154 8.18 7.77 -6.77
C ASN A 154 7.72 8.33 -8.13
N ASN A 155 7.59 7.48 -9.15
CA ASN A 155 7.13 7.89 -10.47
C ASN A 155 5.67 8.39 -10.42
N ILE A 156 4.79 7.73 -9.67
CA ILE A 156 3.42 8.19 -9.45
C ILE A 156 3.40 9.58 -8.80
N ILE A 157 4.19 9.79 -7.74
CA ILE A 157 4.28 11.08 -7.06
C ILE A 157 4.82 12.15 -8.02
N ASN A 158 5.87 11.86 -8.78
CA ASN A 158 6.48 12.84 -9.69
C ASN A 158 5.56 13.23 -10.85
N MET A 159 4.83 12.26 -11.43
CA MET A 159 3.95 12.52 -12.57
C MET A 159 2.61 13.14 -12.15
N TYR A 160 2.02 12.64 -11.07
CA TYR A 160 0.64 12.96 -10.70
C TYR A 160 0.53 13.83 -9.45
N GLY A 161 1.58 13.95 -8.64
CA GLY A 161 1.54 14.66 -7.36
C GLY A 161 1.15 16.13 -7.52
N ALA A 162 1.72 16.84 -8.50
CA ALA A 162 1.35 18.23 -8.77
C ALA A 162 -0.11 18.43 -9.20
N THR A 163 -0.78 17.37 -9.69
CA THR A 163 -2.19 17.45 -10.11
C THR A 163 -3.14 16.96 -9.02
N TYR A 164 -2.81 15.85 -8.37
CA TYR A 164 -3.73 15.11 -7.49
C TYR A 164 -3.35 15.16 -6.00
N LEU A 165 -2.11 15.56 -5.66
CA LEU A 165 -1.61 15.71 -4.28
C LEU A 165 -1.16 17.15 -4.04
N ARG A 166 -1.99 18.11 -4.46
CA ARG A 166 -1.78 19.55 -4.23
C ARG A 166 -2.96 20.16 -3.49
N ALA A 167 -2.69 21.26 -2.79
CA ALA A 167 -3.75 22.08 -2.24
C ALA A 167 -4.72 22.54 -3.36
N PRO A 168 -6.03 22.62 -3.08
CA PRO A 168 -7.00 23.14 -4.02
C PRO A 168 -6.73 24.60 -4.35
N THR A 169 -6.81 24.96 -5.63
CA THR A 169 -6.76 26.36 -6.06
C THR A 169 -8.07 27.07 -5.69
N PRO A 170 -8.13 28.41 -5.72
CA PRO A 170 -9.40 29.13 -5.55
C PRO A 170 -10.49 28.68 -6.53
N ALA A 171 -10.14 28.28 -7.75
CA ALA A 171 -11.08 27.74 -8.72
C ALA A 171 -11.63 26.36 -8.29
N ASP A 172 -10.76 25.48 -7.83
CA ASP A 172 -11.15 24.18 -7.28
C ASP A 172 -12.09 24.34 -6.08
N LEU A 173 -11.73 25.25 -5.16
CA LEU A 173 -12.52 25.54 -3.97
C LEU A 173 -13.94 26.01 -4.33
N ARG A 174 -14.09 26.92 -5.31
CA ARG A 174 -15.41 27.34 -5.79
C ARG A 174 -16.23 26.17 -6.32
N ILE A 175 -15.61 25.24 -7.06
CA ILE A 175 -16.29 24.05 -7.58
C ILE A 175 -16.76 23.15 -6.44
N LEU A 176 -15.88 22.91 -5.45
CA LEU A 176 -16.17 22.08 -4.28
C LEU A 176 -17.32 22.69 -3.45
N LEU A 177 -17.20 23.96 -3.09
CA LEU A 177 -18.21 24.68 -2.32
C LEU A 177 -19.56 24.71 -3.03
N ARG A 178 -19.58 25.01 -4.34
CA ARG A 178 -20.83 24.98 -5.12
C ARG A 178 -21.47 23.60 -5.09
N LYS A 179 -20.69 22.53 -5.24
CA LYS A 179 -21.20 21.16 -5.20
C LYS A 179 -21.74 20.80 -3.81
N ALA A 180 -21.03 21.18 -2.76
CA ALA A 180 -21.44 20.93 -1.39
C ALA A 180 -22.72 21.70 -1.02
N SER A 181 -22.81 22.98 -1.35
CA SER A 181 -24.03 23.79 -1.19
C SER A 181 -25.22 23.18 -1.94
N SER A 182 -25.03 22.71 -3.18
CA SER A 182 -26.10 22.03 -3.94
C SER A 182 -26.59 20.72 -3.32
N ARG A 183 -25.83 20.17 -2.37
CA ARG A 183 -26.16 18.94 -1.62
C ARG A 183 -26.60 19.22 -0.18
N GLY A 184 -26.75 20.50 0.22
CA GLY A 184 -27.19 20.89 1.56
C GLY A 184 -26.08 21.08 2.59
N PHE A 185 -24.81 21.11 2.17
CA PHE A 185 -23.65 21.28 3.06
C PHE A 185 -22.87 22.56 2.70
N PRO A 186 -23.42 23.76 2.92
CA PRO A 186 -22.72 25.01 2.61
C PRO A 186 -21.41 25.12 3.41
N GLY A 187 -20.32 25.52 2.76
CA GLY A 187 -18.99 25.65 3.38
C GLY A 187 -18.15 24.37 3.40
N MET A 188 -18.72 23.19 3.11
CA MET A 188 -17.95 21.94 3.10
C MET A 188 -17.10 21.81 1.83
N ILE A 189 -15.82 21.45 2.02
CA ILE A 189 -14.86 21.25 0.92
C ILE A 189 -14.51 19.78 0.69
N GLY A 190 -14.74 18.94 1.69
CA GLY A 190 -14.46 17.51 1.67
C GLY A 190 -14.83 16.85 2.99
N SER A 191 -14.63 15.53 3.03
CA SER A 191 -14.67 14.72 4.24
C SER A 191 -13.25 14.50 4.74
N ILE A 192 -13.09 14.53 6.05
CA ILE A 192 -11.86 14.18 6.76
C ILE A 192 -11.94 12.74 7.24
N ASP A 193 -10.85 11.99 7.17
CA ASP A 193 -10.73 10.67 7.77
C ASP A 193 -9.30 10.45 8.30
N CYS A 194 -9.18 9.64 9.34
CA CYS A 194 -7.92 9.40 10.05
C CYS A 194 -7.64 7.89 10.17
N ILE A 195 -6.40 7.50 9.90
CA ILE A 195 -5.92 6.15 10.17
C ILE A 195 -4.82 6.21 11.23
N HIS A 196 -5.01 5.46 12.31
CA HIS A 196 -4.01 5.29 13.36
C HIS A 196 -3.12 4.10 13.03
N TRP A 197 -1.81 4.33 13.00
CA TRP A 197 -0.81 3.28 12.82
C TRP A 197 0.03 3.12 14.08
N GLU A 198 0.03 1.91 14.64
CA GLU A 198 0.88 1.58 15.78
C GLU A 198 2.35 1.78 15.39
N TRP A 199 3.03 2.64 16.15
CA TRP A 199 4.44 2.91 15.99
C TRP A 199 5.24 1.90 16.82
N ARG A 200 5.33 0.67 16.30
CA ARG A 200 5.97 -0.48 17.00
C ARG A 200 7.39 -0.18 17.50
N ASN A 201 8.15 0.64 16.78
CA ASN A 201 9.51 1.03 17.12
C ASN A 201 9.60 2.49 17.60
N CYS A 202 8.56 3.00 18.26
CA CYS A 202 8.56 4.32 18.86
C CYS A 202 9.66 4.41 19.92
N PRO A 203 10.57 5.41 19.86
CA PRO A 203 11.55 5.65 20.91
C PRO A 203 10.84 5.84 22.26
N SER A 204 11.37 5.26 23.34
CA SER A 204 10.74 5.31 24.67
C SER A 204 10.50 6.74 25.16
N GLY A 205 11.41 7.67 24.84
CA GLY A 205 11.26 9.09 25.19
C GLY A 205 10.08 9.79 24.50
N TRP A 206 9.56 9.21 23.43
CA TRP A 206 8.42 9.74 22.66
C TRP A 206 7.16 8.94 22.96
N ALA A 207 7.26 7.70 23.44
CA ALA A 207 6.12 6.82 23.67
C ALA A 207 5.00 7.46 24.50
N GLY A 208 5.34 8.24 25.54
CA GLY A 208 4.35 8.93 26.36
C GLY A 208 3.52 9.97 25.59
N GLN A 209 4.15 10.73 24.68
CA GLN A 209 3.47 11.76 23.87
C GLN A 209 2.56 11.16 22.81
N TYR A 210 2.89 9.97 22.30
CA TYR A 210 2.19 9.34 21.18
C TYR A 210 1.21 8.25 21.63
N THR A 211 1.11 8.00 22.93
CA THR A 211 0.19 7.01 23.51
C THR A 211 -1.09 7.70 23.96
N GLY A 212 -2.14 7.61 23.14
CA GLY A 212 -3.48 8.07 23.48
C GLY A 212 -4.36 6.94 24.04
N HIS A 213 -5.66 7.00 23.72
CA HIS A 213 -6.66 5.99 24.09
C HIS A 213 -6.31 4.56 23.61
N MET A 214 -5.49 4.42 22.57
CA MET A 214 -5.06 3.12 22.04
C MET A 214 -4.04 2.39 22.93
N HIS A 215 -3.61 3.01 24.04
CA HIS A 215 -2.63 2.47 25.01
C HIS A 215 -1.28 2.02 24.40
N ARG A 216 -1.03 2.42 23.15
CA ARG A 216 0.20 2.19 22.40
C ARG A 216 0.55 3.46 21.63
N PRO A 217 1.85 3.71 21.34
CA PRO A 217 2.24 4.83 20.54
C PRO A 217 1.68 4.68 19.12
N THR A 218 0.98 5.69 18.61
CA THR A 218 0.43 5.71 17.25
C THR A 218 0.82 6.96 16.49
N ILE A 219 1.02 6.83 15.18
CA ILE A 219 1.10 7.94 14.23
C ILE A 219 -0.26 8.04 13.53
N ILE A 220 -0.76 9.26 13.33
CA ILE A 220 -2.03 9.48 12.64
C ILE A 220 -1.77 9.98 11.23
N LEU A 221 -2.32 9.27 10.25
CA LEU A 221 -2.47 9.77 8.89
C LEU A 221 -3.89 10.34 8.74
N GLU A 222 -3.99 11.65 8.59
CA GLU A 222 -5.25 12.35 8.33
C GLU A 222 -5.31 12.75 6.86
N ALA A 223 -6.42 12.48 6.18
CA ALA A 223 -6.62 12.88 4.80
C ALA A 223 -7.97 13.58 4.62
N VAL A 224 -7.97 14.64 3.81
CA VAL A 224 -9.19 15.33 3.38
C VAL A 224 -9.48 14.95 1.94
N ALA A 225 -10.62 14.31 1.70
CA ALA A 225 -11.06 13.88 0.38
C ALA A 225 -12.34 14.59 -0.05
N SER A 226 -12.39 15.04 -1.29
CA SER A 226 -13.60 15.62 -1.89
C SER A 226 -14.57 14.56 -2.42
N TYR A 227 -15.76 14.99 -2.84
CA TYR A 227 -16.85 14.11 -3.31
C TYR A 227 -16.48 13.22 -4.52
N ASN A 228 -15.47 13.59 -5.29
CA ASN A 228 -14.97 12.82 -6.43
C ASN A 228 -13.68 12.05 -6.10
N THR A 229 -13.43 11.81 -4.81
CA THR A 229 -12.26 11.08 -4.28
C THR A 229 -10.90 11.73 -4.54
N TRP A 230 -10.88 13.02 -4.89
CA TRP A 230 -9.63 13.78 -4.92
C TRP A 230 -9.18 14.11 -3.49
N ILE A 231 -7.97 13.65 -3.14
CA ILE A 231 -7.27 13.95 -1.88
C ILE A 231 -6.75 15.39 -1.95
N LEU A 232 -7.35 16.27 -1.16
CA LEU A 232 -7.02 17.70 -1.12
C LEU A 232 -5.79 17.97 -0.26
N ALA A 233 -5.65 17.20 0.82
CA ALA A 233 -4.55 17.28 1.76
C ALA A 233 -4.38 15.94 2.49
N CYS A 234 -3.15 15.65 2.89
CA CYS A 234 -2.81 14.50 3.70
C CYS A 234 -1.73 14.93 4.70
N PHE A 235 -1.97 14.70 5.98
CA PHE A 235 -1.11 15.11 7.08
C PHE A 235 -0.70 13.88 7.87
N LEU A 236 0.58 13.81 8.20
CA LEU A 236 1.10 12.86 9.18
C LEU A 236 1.29 13.64 10.47
N TRP A 237 0.40 13.40 11.43
CA TRP A 237 0.47 14.04 12.74
C TRP A 237 1.20 13.16 13.73
N ASP A 238 2.08 13.80 14.47
CA ASP A 238 2.59 13.42 15.78
C ASP A 238 1.63 13.90 16.87
N THR A 239 0.53 13.19 17.08
CA THR A 239 -0.59 13.76 17.85
C THR A 239 -0.34 13.87 19.35
N TRP A 240 -0.23 15.10 19.86
CA TRP A 240 -1.30 15.86 20.56
C TRP A 240 -0.71 17.18 21.10
N ILE A 241 -0.63 18.21 20.27
CA ILE A 241 -0.71 19.61 20.72
C ILE A 241 -1.63 20.33 19.74
N GLU A 242 -2.79 20.77 20.25
CA GLU A 242 -3.56 21.85 19.63
C GLU A 242 -2.63 23.02 19.31
N GLN A 243 -2.26 23.21 18.04
CA GLN A 243 -2.02 24.56 17.57
C GLN A 243 -3.37 25.13 17.20
N ARG A 244 -3.92 25.93 18.12
CA ARG A 244 -4.84 27.03 17.84
C ARG A 244 -4.51 27.64 16.48
N TYR A 245 -5.26 27.29 15.44
CA TYR A 245 -5.53 28.26 14.40
C TYR A 245 -6.47 29.29 15.04
N LYS A 246 -5.89 30.32 15.65
CA LYS A 246 -6.56 31.61 15.72
C LYS A 246 -6.78 32.02 14.26
N CYS A 247 -7.98 31.80 13.74
CA CYS A 247 -8.50 32.66 12.69
C CYS A 247 -8.67 34.06 13.29
N SER A 248 -7.58 34.82 13.41
CA SER A 248 -7.64 36.27 13.50
C SER A 248 -7.71 36.79 12.07
N GLY A 249 -8.92 36.71 11.52
CA GLY A 249 -9.30 37.30 10.26
C GLY A 249 -10.80 37.52 10.37
N ASP A 250 -11.17 38.71 10.81
CA ASP A 250 -12.53 39.23 10.76
C ASP A 250 -13.11 38.98 9.37
N VAL A 251 -14.03 38.02 9.26
CA VAL A 251 -14.96 37.95 8.13
C VAL A 251 -16.15 38.80 8.53
N SER A 252 -15.91 40.11 8.55
CA SER A 252 -16.91 41.14 8.74
C SER A 252 -16.65 42.28 7.75
N SER A 253 -16.62 41.97 6.44
CA SER A 253 -17.12 42.85 5.37
C SER A 253 -16.84 42.27 3.98
N VAL A 254 -17.89 42.37 3.15
CA VAL A 254 -18.00 42.14 1.69
C VAL A 254 -18.25 40.69 1.23
#